data_AF-A0A963DK34-F1
#
_entry.id   AF-A0A963DK34-F1
#
_cell.length_a   1.000
_cell.length_b   1.000
_cell.length_c   1.000
_cell.angle_alpha   90.00
_cell.angle_beta   90.00
_cell.angle_gamma   90.00
#
_symmetry.space_group_name_H-M   'P 1'
#
loop_
_entity.id
_entity.type
_entity.pdbx_description
1 polymer ?
#
loop_
_entity_poly.entity_id
_entity_poly.type
_entity_poly.pdbx_seq_one_letter_code
_entity_poly.pdbx_strand_id
1 'polypeptide(L)'
;MFWIKDMSIPDPYYVLPLIMGVTMFAQQKLSPAPPDPIQAKVMMSLPIVFTFMFLWFPAGLVLYWVVNNMLSIAQQWVITKRVESGADAAAVKARTASPGTGLGAWLSKQVERGRSKLMEQGRGKLVDLIKKPSSGQGPGKRRK
;
A
#
# COMPACT_ATOMS: atom_id res chain seq x y z
N MET A 1 -9.59 33.72 22.46
CA MET A 1 -9.94 32.89 23.64
C MET A 1 -8.99 31.68 23.77
N PHE A 2 -7.69 31.83 23.48
CA PHE A 2 -6.59 30.85 23.70
C PHE A 2 -5.26 31.64 23.70
N TRP A 3 -4.10 30.99 23.92
CA TRP A 3 -2.77 31.65 23.88
C TRP A 3 -2.29 31.98 22.46
N ILE A 4 -2.80 31.28 21.44
CA ILE A 4 -2.55 31.59 20.02
C ILE A 4 -3.50 32.71 19.60
N LYS A 5 -2.92 33.83 19.17
CA LYS A 5 -3.66 35.02 18.72
C LYS A 5 -3.66 35.19 17.20
N ASP A 6 -2.73 34.55 16.51
CA ASP A 6 -2.60 34.56 15.06
C ASP A 6 -2.03 33.21 14.60
N MET A 7 -2.66 32.59 13.59
CA MET A 7 -2.29 31.27 13.07
C MET A 7 -1.20 31.36 11.99
N SER A 8 -0.91 32.55 11.50
CA SER A 8 0.09 32.80 10.45
C SER A 8 1.50 33.00 11.01
N ILE A 9 1.62 33.31 12.30
CA ILE A 9 2.91 33.46 13.00
C ILE A 9 3.31 32.18 13.71
N PRO A 10 4.60 31.98 14.01
CA PRO A 10 5.05 30.89 14.88
C PRO A 10 4.43 30.96 16.27
N ASP A 11 4.23 29.80 16.93
CA ASP A 11 3.69 29.74 18.29
C ASP A 11 4.65 30.42 19.28
N PRO A 12 4.27 31.55 19.91
CA PRO A 12 5.16 32.28 20.82
C PRO A 12 5.61 31.48 22.04
N TYR A 13 4.85 30.43 22.41
CA TYR A 13 5.12 29.59 23.57
C TYR A 13 5.65 28.20 23.18
N TYR A 14 5.80 27.91 21.89
CA TYR A 14 6.31 26.64 21.35
C TYR A 14 5.58 25.39 21.87
N VAL A 15 4.33 25.54 22.30
CA VAL A 15 3.50 24.46 22.83
C VAL A 15 3.10 23.50 21.71
N LEU A 16 2.73 24.03 20.54
CA LEU A 16 2.31 23.21 19.41
C LEU A 16 3.42 22.32 18.83
N PRO A 17 4.64 22.82 18.54
CA PRO A 17 5.73 21.97 18.09
C PRO A 17 6.08 20.88 19.10
N LEU A 18 6.04 21.18 20.40
CA LEU A 18 6.30 20.19 21.44
C LEU A 18 5.24 19.07 21.45
N ILE A 19 3.96 19.44 21.38
CA ILE A 19 2.86 18.47 21.27
C ILE A 19 3.00 17.64 19.98
N MET A 20 3.39 18.28 18.89
CA MET A 20 3.65 17.62 17.61
C MET A 20 4.75 16.55 17.76
N GLY A 21 5.87 16.88 18.40
CA GLY A 21 6.94 15.92 18.69
C GLY A 21 6.48 14.73 19.52
N VAL A 22 5.72 14.99 20.58
CA VAL A 22 5.17 13.94 21.46
C VAL A 22 4.20 13.04 20.69
N THR A 23 3.29 13.61 19.89
CA THR A 23 2.32 12.84 19.11
C THR A 23 3.00 12.01 18.02
N MET A 24 4.01 12.55 17.33
CA MET A 24 4.82 11.79 16.37
C MET A 24 5.53 10.61 17.03
N PHE A 25 6.11 10.82 18.22
CA PHE A 25 6.76 9.74 18.97
C PHE A 25 5.75 8.66 19.38
N ALA A 26 4.56 9.05 19.85
CA ALA A 26 3.47 8.12 20.17
C ALA A 26 3.02 7.32 18.92
N GLN A 27 2.90 7.97 17.77
CA GLN A 27 2.54 7.31 16.51
C GLN A 27 3.61 6.31 16.05
N GLN A 28 4.89 6.63 16.22
CA GLN A 28 5.98 5.71 15.91
C GLN A 28 5.99 4.49 16.83
N LYS A 29 5.61 4.64 18.10
CA LYS A 29 5.48 3.52 19.04
C LYS A 29 4.34 2.56 18.68
N LEU A 30 3.29 3.07 18.04
CA LEU A 30 2.17 2.27 17.55
C LEU A 30 2.46 1.62 16.19
N SER A 31 3.45 2.13 15.45
CA SER A 31 3.89 1.58 14.18
C SER A 31 4.93 0.47 14.40
N PRO A 32 4.90 -0.63 13.61
CA PRO A 32 5.94 -1.66 13.70
C PRO A 32 7.31 -1.06 13.36
N ALA A 33 8.29 -1.27 14.25
CA ALA A 33 9.64 -0.77 14.04
C ALA A 33 10.36 -1.56 12.93
N PRO A 34 11.25 -0.91 12.16
CA PRO A 34 12.08 -1.61 11.17
C PRO A 34 13.00 -2.64 11.84
N PRO A 35 13.34 -3.75 11.16
CA PRO A 35 14.17 -4.82 11.71
C PRO A 35 15.63 -4.39 11.96
N ASP A 36 16.11 -3.36 11.25
CA ASP A 36 17.49 -2.88 11.39
C ASP A 36 17.67 -1.87 12.54
N PRO A 37 18.60 -2.12 13.49
CA PRO A 37 18.77 -1.29 14.69
C PRO A 37 19.27 0.14 14.38
N ILE A 38 19.97 0.33 13.25
CA ILE A 38 20.40 1.66 12.80
C ILE A 38 19.21 2.45 12.28
N GLN A 39 18.34 1.82 11.49
CA GLN A 39 17.15 2.48 10.93
C GLN A 39 16.14 2.85 12.03
N ALA A 40 15.97 1.98 13.03
CA ALA A 40 15.13 2.28 14.19
C ALA A 40 15.62 3.52 14.95
N LYS A 41 16.93 3.64 15.19
CA LYS A 41 17.53 4.81 15.87
C LYS A 41 17.33 6.11 15.07
N VAL A 42 17.48 6.06 13.75
CA VAL A 42 17.25 7.20 12.86
C VAL A 42 15.77 7.59 12.82
N MET A 43 14.85 6.63 12.77
CA MET A 43 13.41 6.92 12.84
C MET A 43 13.04 7.54 14.18
N MET A 44 13.63 7.09 15.30
CA MET A 44 13.38 7.66 16.63
C MET A 44 13.95 9.08 16.80
N SER A 45 15.02 9.44 16.08
CA SER A 45 15.58 10.80 16.14
C SER A 45 14.82 11.79 15.24
N LEU A 46 14.12 11.30 14.21
CA LEU A 46 13.42 12.12 13.24
C LEU A 46 12.32 13.03 13.85
N PRO A 47 11.43 12.56 14.76
CA PRO A 47 10.46 13.41 15.44
C PRO A 47 11.11 14.58 16.19
N ILE A 48 12.29 14.35 16.77
CA ILE A 48 13.02 15.38 17.52
C ILE A 48 13.51 16.45 16.56
N VAL A 49 14.15 16.05 15.46
CA VAL A 49 14.63 16.97 14.42
C VAL A 49 13.47 17.79 13.83
N PHE A 50 12.35 17.13 13.50
CA PHE A 50 11.16 17.80 12.98
C PHE A 50 10.55 18.76 14.00
N THR A 51 10.53 18.42 15.29
CA THR A 51 10.04 19.29 16.35
C THR A 51 10.84 20.59 16.43
N PHE A 52 12.18 20.50 16.42
CA PHE A 52 13.03 21.69 16.42
C PHE A 52 12.85 22.51 15.15
N MET A 53 12.77 21.89 13.98
CA MET A 53 12.52 22.58 12.72
C MET A 53 11.18 23.34 12.72
N PHE A 54 10.14 22.79 13.32
CA PHE A 54 8.80 23.38 13.36
C PHE A 54 8.66 24.57 14.32
N LEU A 55 9.68 24.88 15.14
CA LEU A 55 9.68 26.05 16.02
C LEU A 55 9.56 27.37 15.26
N TRP A 56 10.01 27.41 14.00
CA TRP A 56 9.97 28.61 13.16
C TRP A 56 8.82 28.62 12.15
N PHE A 57 7.96 27.59 12.15
CA PHE A 57 6.85 27.47 11.21
C PHE A 57 5.56 28.11 11.75
N PRO A 58 4.66 28.59 10.87
CA PRO A 58 3.35 29.13 11.26
C PRO A 58 2.53 28.16 12.12
N ALA A 59 1.98 28.63 13.23
CA ALA A 59 1.23 27.84 14.19
C ALA A 59 0.04 27.09 13.57
N GLY A 60 -0.60 27.66 12.54
CA GLY A 60 -1.73 27.03 11.84
C GLY A 60 -1.34 25.73 11.12
N LEU A 61 -0.16 25.70 10.48
CA LEU A 61 0.36 24.49 9.83
C LEU A 61 0.67 23.41 10.88
N VAL A 62 1.31 23.80 11.98
CA VAL A 62 1.67 22.87 13.06
C VAL A 62 0.42 22.30 13.72
N LEU A 63 -0.59 23.14 13.97
CA LEU A 63 -1.87 22.73 14.55
C LEU A 63 -2.60 21.71 13.65
N TYR A 64 -2.64 21.96 12.34
CA TYR A 64 -3.20 21.00 11.38
C TYR A 64 -2.53 19.62 11.50
N TRP A 65 -1.20 19.60 11.57
CA TRP A 65 -0.44 18.36 11.75
C TRP A 65 -0.76 17.65 13.06
N VAL A 66 -0.82 18.40 14.17
CA VAL A 66 -1.15 17.84 15.49
C VAL A 66 -2.51 17.17 15.46
N VAL A 67 -3.54 17.87 14.97
CA VAL A 67 -4.91 17.34 14.91
C VAL A 67 -4.97 16.10 14.02
N ASN A 68 -4.32 16.14 12.84
CA ASN A 68 -4.31 15.01 11.92
C ASN A 68 -3.59 13.78 12.50
N ASN A 69 -2.44 13.98 13.16
CA ASN A 69 -1.71 12.92 13.82
C ASN A 69 -2.52 12.31 14.98
N MET A 70 -3.20 13.14 15.78
CA MET A 70 -4.07 12.67 16.86
C MET A 70 -5.23 11.81 16.34
N LEU A 71 -5.88 12.23 15.25
CA LEU A 71 -6.93 11.43 14.60
C LEU A 71 -6.39 10.09 14.08
N SER A 72 -5.21 10.11 13.45
CA SER A 72 -4.56 8.90 12.95
C SER A 72 -4.21 7.93 14.07
N ILE A 73 -3.69 8.43 15.20
CA ILE A 73 -3.39 7.64 16.41
C ILE A 73 -4.67 7.06 17.00
N ALA A 74 -5.74 7.85 17.11
CA ALA A 74 -7.01 7.38 17.64
C ALA A 74 -7.60 6.26 16.77
N GLN A 75 -7.56 6.42 15.45
CA GLN A 75 -7.96 5.38 14.50
C GLN A 75 -7.10 4.12 14.65
N GLN A 76 -5.77 4.28 14.67
CA GLN A 76 -4.84 3.16 14.84
C GLN A 76 -5.09 2.41 16.14
N TRP A 77 -5.33 3.12 17.25
CA TRP A 77 -5.60 2.53 18.55
C TRP A 77 -6.90 1.70 18.55
N VAL A 78 -7.96 2.21 17.91
CA VAL A 78 -9.22 1.46 17.74
C VAL A 78 -9.00 0.20 16.91
N ILE A 79 -8.23 0.27 15.82
CA ILE A 79 -7.94 -0.90 14.97
C ILE A 79 -7.10 -1.92 15.75
N THR A 80 -6.02 -1.50 16.41
CA THR A 80 -5.17 -2.39 17.21
C THR A 80 -5.97 -3.10 18.30
N LYS A 81 -6.85 -2.38 19.02
CA LYS A 81 -7.76 -2.96 20.01
C LYS A 81 -8.72 -3.99 19.43
N ARG A 82 -9.27 -3.76 18.23
CA ARG A 82 -10.18 -4.71 17.58
C ARG A 82 -9.46 -5.96 17.10
N VAL A 83 -8.23 -5.82 16.59
CA VAL A 83 -7.36 -6.94 16.23
C VAL A 83 -7.00 -7.78 17.46
N GLU A 84 -6.62 -7.13 18.57
CA GLU A 84 -6.33 -7.80 19.85
C GLU A 84 -7.56 -8.51 20.44
N SER A 85 -8.76 -7.95 20.29
CA SER A 85 -10.02 -8.56 20.77
C SER A 85 -10.48 -9.77 19.95
N GLY A 86 -9.75 -10.16 18.90
CA GLY A 86 -10.06 -11.32 18.06
C GLY A 86 -11.22 -11.13 17.07
N ALA A 87 -11.96 -10.02 17.14
CA ALA A 87 -13.07 -9.71 16.23
C ALA A 87 -12.58 -9.62 14.77
N ASP A 88 -11.44 -8.96 14.54
CA ASP A 88 -10.86 -8.85 13.20
C ASP A 88 -10.02 -10.07 12.83
N ALA A 89 -9.42 -10.77 13.79
CA ALA A 89 -8.71 -12.03 13.52
C ALA A 89 -9.68 -13.13 13.03
N ALA A 90 -10.89 -13.19 13.58
CA ALA A 90 -11.96 -14.07 13.09
C ALA A 90 -12.46 -13.66 11.71
N ALA A 91 -12.63 -12.35 11.44
CA ALA A 91 -13.03 -11.84 10.13
C ALA A 91 -11.94 -12.04 9.05
N VAL A 92 -10.66 -11.86 9.39
CA VAL A 92 -9.52 -12.13 8.51
C VAL A 92 -9.38 -13.62 8.25
N LYS A 93 -9.49 -14.47 9.29
CA LYS A 93 -9.50 -15.93 9.15
C LYS A 93 -10.66 -16.42 8.28
N ALA A 94 -11.85 -15.82 8.40
CA ALA A 94 -12.99 -16.13 7.54
C ALA A 94 -12.78 -15.69 6.08
N ARG A 95 -12.06 -14.58 5.84
CA ARG A 95 -11.71 -14.10 4.50
C ARG A 95 -10.57 -14.89 3.84
N THR A 96 -9.55 -15.30 4.60
CA THR A 96 -8.44 -16.13 4.12
C THR A 96 -8.80 -17.61 4.00
N ALA A 97 -9.80 -18.08 4.76
CA ALA A 97 -10.37 -19.42 4.62
C ALA A 97 -11.30 -19.58 3.41
N SER A 98 -11.58 -18.52 2.63
CA SER A 98 -12.29 -18.61 1.35
C SER A 98 -11.27 -18.67 0.20
N PRO A 99 -10.88 -19.86 -0.28
CA PRO A 99 -9.94 -20.00 -1.38
C PRO A 99 -10.72 -19.76 -2.67
N GLY A 100 -10.84 -18.51 -3.11
CA GLY A 100 -11.48 -18.22 -4.39
C GLY A 100 -12.00 -16.80 -4.62
N THR A 101 -12.05 -15.94 -3.61
CA THR A 101 -12.74 -14.63 -3.69
C THR A 101 -11.81 -13.42 -3.64
N GLY A 102 -10.49 -13.61 -3.74
CA GLY A 102 -9.51 -12.52 -3.77
C GLY A 102 -9.14 -12.07 -5.19
N LEU A 103 -8.62 -10.84 -5.32
CA LEU A 103 -8.09 -10.31 -6.59
C LEU A 103 -7.07 -11.27 -7.23
N GLY A 104 -6.24 -11.94 -6.42
CA GLY A 104 -5.31 -12.98 -6.88
C GLY A 104 -5.99 -14.21 -7.47
N ALA A 105 -7.12 -14.65 -6.91
CA ALA A 105 -7.92 -15.76 -7.45
C ALA A 105 -8.67 -15.36 -8.73
N TRP A 106 -9.11 -14.10 -8.82
CA TRP A 106 -9.68 -13.56 -10.05
C TRP A 106 -8.62 -13.43 -11.15
N LEU A 107 -7.41 -12.97 -10.81
CA LEU A 107 -6.29 -12.84 -11.73
C LEU A 107 -5.82 -14.20 -12.24
N SER A 108 -5.61 -15.19 -11.36
CA SER A 108 -5.23 -16.54 -11.77
C SER A 108 -6.28 -17.15 -12.70
N LYS A 109 -7.57 -16.96 -12.39
CA LYS A 109 -8.68 -17.41 -13.25
C LYS A 109 -8.74 -16.68 -14.60
N GLN A 110 -8.32 -15.41 -14.68
CA GLN A 110 -8.22 -14.69 -15.96
C GLN A 110 -7.04 -15.20 -16.80
N VAL A 111 -5.87 -15.38 -16.18
CA VAL A 111 -4.66 -15.91 -16.84
C VAL A 111 -4.89 -17.33 -17.35
N GLU A 112 -5.50 -18.20 -16.53
CA GLU A 112 -5.79 -19.58 -16.89
C GLU A 112 -6.78 -19.69 -18.05
N ARG A 113 -7.82 -18.85 -18.07
CA ARG A 113 -8.76 -18.74 -19.19
C ARG A 113 -8.12 -18.18 -20.46
N GLY A 114 -7.15 -17.27 -20.34
CA GLY A 114 -6.36 -16.81 -21.49
C GLY A 114 -5.49 -17.93 -22.05
N ARG A 115 -4.76 -18.62 -21.17
CA ARG A 115 -3.89 -19.75 -21.51
C ARG A 115 -4.66 -20.89 -22.17
N SER A 116 -5.85 -21.24 -21.67
CA SER A 116 -6.67 -22.31 -22.24
C SER A 116 -7.12 -22.00 -23.66
N LYS A 117 -7.56 -20.76 -23.93
CA LYS A 117 -7.94 -20.30 -25.27
C LYS A 117 -6.77 -20.34 -26.25
N LEU A 118 -5.58 -19.95 -25.81
CA LEU A 118 -4.36 -20.01 -26.62
C LEU A 118 -3.97 -21.47 -26.95
N MET A 119 -4.08 -22.38 -25.98
CA MET A 119 -3.80 -23.81 -26.18
C MET A 119 -4.82 -24.51 -27.07
N GLU A 120 -6.08 -24.09 -27.04
CA GLU A 120 -7.13 -24.59 -27.93
C GLU A 120 -6.96 -24.05 -29.36
N GLN A 121 -6.67 -22.76 -29.51
CA GLN A 121 -6.43 -22.13 -30.81
C GLN A 121 -5.14 -22.66 -31.48
N GLY A 122 -4.08 -22.88 -30.70
CA GLY A 122 -2.84 -23.49 -31.17
C GLY A 122 -3.04 -24.95 -31.61
N ARG A 123 -3.78 -25.75 -30.83
CA ARG A 123 -4.15 -27.11 -31.22
C ARG A 123 -5.04 -27.14 -32.47
N GLY A 124 -6.00 -26.23 -32.59
CA GLY A 124 -6.86 -26.11 -33.78
C GLY A 124 -6.06 -25.84 -35.04
N LYS A 125 -5.15 -24.84 -35.00
CA LYS A 125 -4.23 -24.57 -36.12
C LYS A 125 -3.35 -25.78 -36.47
N LEU A 126 -2.89 -26.52 -35.46
CA LEU A 126 -2.07 -27.71 -35.69
C LEU A 126 -2.88 -28.82 -36.40
N VAL A 127 -4.13 -29.03 -35.96
CA VAL A 127 -5.06 -29.99 -36.58
C VAL A 127 -5.40 -29.57 -38.01
N ASP A 128 -5.61 -28.28 -38.27
CA ASP A 128 -5.85 -27.75 -39.61
C ASP A 128 -4.64 -27.90 -40.53
N LEU A 129 -3.43 -27.73 -40.00
CA LEU A 129 -2.18 -27.96 -40.75
C LEU A 129 -1.96 -29.44 -41.07
N ILE A 130 -2.30 -30.34 -40.14
CA ILE A 130 -2.22 -31.79 -40.36
C ILE A 130 -3.29 -32.25 -41.36
N LYS A 131 -4.49 -31.62 -41.32
CA LYS A 131 -5.62 -31.96 -42.18
C LYS A 131 -5.54 -31.30 -43.57
N LYS A 132 -4.68 -30.30 -43.77
CA LYS A 132 -4.48 -29.66 -45.07
C LYS A 132 -3.79 -30.66 -46.02
N PRO A 133 -4.49 -31.20 -47.04
CA PRO A 133 -3.83 -32.07 -48.00
C PRO A 133 -2.77 -31.26 -48.73
N SER A 134 -1.58 -31.83 -48.88
CA SER A 134 -0.47 -31.27 -49.65
C SER A 134 -0.86 -31.15 -51.13
N SER A 135 -1.64 -30.13 -51.48
CA SER A 135 -2.02 -29.83 -52.85
C SER A 135 -0.98 -28.88 -53.47
N GLY A 136 -0.01 -29.49 -54.16
CA GLY A 136 0.55 -28.99 -55.41
C GLY A 136 1.49 -27.78 -55.35
N GLN A 137 2.79 -28.06 -55.30
CA GLN A 137 3.80 -27.19 -55.92
C GLN A 137 4.61 -28.02 -56.92
N GLY A 138 4.09 -28.14 -58.15
CA GLY A 138 4.80 -28.74 -59.27
C GLY A 138 5.77 -27.72 -59.90
N PRO A 139 7.01 -28.09 -60.26
CA PRO A 139 7.94 -27.16 -60.88
C PRO A 139 7.62 -27.03 -62.37
N GLY A 140 6.78 -26.05 -62.72
CA GLY A 140 6.50 -25.67 -64.09
C GLY A 140 7.25 -24.40 -64.49
N LYS A 141 8.49 -24.55 -65.00
CA LYS A 141 9.10 -23.78 -66.11
C LYS A 141 10.61 -24.02 -66.19
N ARG A 142 10.98 -25.08 -66.91
CA ARG A 142 12.19 -25.10 -67.76
C ARG A 142 11.71 -25.40 -69.17
N ARG A 143 11.62 -24.37 -70.01
CA ARG A 143 11.52 -24.53 -71.46
C ARG A 143 12.65 -23.69 -72.06
N LYS A 144 13.51 -24.44 -72.76
CA LYS A 144 14.57 -24.12 -73.72
C LYS A 144 14.97 -22.65 -73.86
#